data_AF-A0A0G2FMH7-F1
#
_entry.id   AF-A0A0G2FMH7-F1
#
_cell.length_a   1.000
_cell.length_b   1.000
_cell.length_c   1.000
_cell.angle_alpha   90.00
_cell.angle_beta   90.00
_cell.angle_gamma   90.00
#
_symmetry.space_group_name_H-M   'P 1'
#
loop_
_entity.id
_entity.type
_entity.pdbx_description
1 polymer ?
#
loop_
_entity_poly.entity_id
_entity_poly.type
_entity_poly.pdbx_seq_one_letter_code
_entity_poly.pdbx_strand_id
1 'polypeptide(L)'
;MVAGTASATTADDSPADAKVEWFCEGDSGISADENGFPSSTCSTHLQTLLYFPQCVNEDTLETAYKSRSYGTDNSCPEGSKSMAQLRFSIRYDLRDVLSSGWSGTAPLQLACGNAWCSHGDFINGWTEEAAQNMVAATSDKRTYASVNGALGNDGEQPNCEATDADPDHGTSDYAESVAAMSKRSVDAMGWRSRSRLRSVKRS
;
A
#
# COMPACT_ATOMS: atom_id res chain seq x y z
N MET A 1 -4.64 7.58 0.05
CA MET A 1 -4.02 7.35 -1.28
C MET A 1 -4.21 5.90 -1.63
N VAL A 2 -4.44 5.61 -2.90
CA VAL A 2 -4.65 4.25 -3.40
C VAL A 2 -3.55 3.93 -4.40
N ALA A 3 -2.99 2.73 -4.31
CA ALA A 3 -2.12 2.13 -5.32
C ALA A 3 -2.78 0.85 -5.83
N GLY A 4 -2.76 0.62 -7.14
CA GLY A 4 -3.39 -0.57 -7.74
C GLY A 4 -4.91 -0.52 -7.77
N THR A 5 -5.55 -1.66 -7.99
CA THR A 5 -7.03 -1.76 -8.07
C THR A 5 -7.48 -3.16 -7.64
N ALA A 6 -8.30 -3.24 -6.58
CA ALA A 6 -8.77 -4.49 -6.00
C ALA A 6 -9.62 -5.37 -6.94
N SER A 7 -10.23 -4.75 -7.95
CA SER A 7 -11.09 -5.41 -8.94
C SER A 7 -10.38 -5.69 -10.27
N ALA A 8 -9.07 -5.41 -10.38
CA ALA A 8 -8.33 -5.63 -11.61
C ALA A 8 -8.25 -7.13 -11.92
N THR A 9 -8.54 -7.49 -13.17
CA THR A 9 -8.47 -8.88 -13.66
C THR A 9 -7.38 -9.05 -14.71
N THR A 10 -6.88 -7.95 -15.26
CA THR A 10 -5.77 -7.89 -16.20
C THR A 10 -4.78 -6.80 -15.77
N ALA A 11 -3.58 -6.79 -16.34
CA ALA A 11 -2.58 -5.76 -16.04
C ALA A 11 -3.07 -4.34 -16.39
N ASP A 12 -3.85 -4.20 -17.46
CA ASP A 12 -4.37 -2.90 -17.93
C ASP A 12 -5.51 -2.34 -17.05
N ASP A 13 -6.16 -3.19 -16.24
CA ASP A 13 -7.20 -2.76 -15.30
C ASP A 13 -6.62 -2.02 -14.07
N SER A 14 -5.31 -2.10 -13.86
CA SER A 14 -4.60 -1.43 -12.77
C SER A 14 -3.84 -0.20 -13.29
N PRO A 15 -3.74 0.90 -12.51
CA PRO A 15 -2.95 2.05 -12.92
C PRO A 15 -1.49 1.65 -13.17
N ALA A 16 -1.01 1.80 -14.41
CA ALA A 16 0.35 1.41 -14.79
C ALA A 16 1.43 2.05 -13.90
N ASP A 17 1.23 3.31 -13.49
CA ASP A 17 2.15 4.04 -12.61
C ASP A 17 2.17 3.53 -11.16
N ALA A 18 1.16 2.75 -10.75
CA ALA A 18 1.18 2.05 -9.47
C ALA A 18 2.21 0.91 -9.46
N LYS A 19 2.66 0.46 -10.65
CA LYS A 19 3.67 -0.58 -10.85
C LYS A 19 3.43 -1.80 -9.96
N VAL A 20 2.17 -2.22 -9.93
CA VAL A 20 1.75 -3.42 -9.22
C VAL A 20 2.36 -4.61 -9.94
N GLU A 21 3.44 -5.17 -9.38
CA GLU A 21 4.22 -6.23 -10.01
C GLU A 21 4.60 -7.27 -8.97
N TRP A 22 4.46 -8.55 -9.35
CA TRP A 22 4.94 -9.71 -8.61
C TRP A 22 6.16 -10.29 -9.30
N PHE A 23 7.27 -10.37 -8.56
CA PHE A 23 8.55 -10.84 -9.09
C PHE A 23 9.34 -11.61 -8.02
N CYS A 24 10.36 -12.33 -8.46
CA CYS A 24 11.27 -13.03 -7.57
C CYS A 24 12.43 -12.12 -7.17
N GLU A 25 12.60 -11.89 -5.86
CA GLU A 25 13.67 -11.04 -5.35
C GLU A 25 15.04 -11.62 -5.71
N GLY A 26 15.86 -10.84 -6.42
CA GLY A 26 17.23 -11.21 -6.77
C GLY A 26 17.36 -12.15 -7.99
N ASP A 27 16.25 -12.65 -8.53
CA ASP A 27 16.24 -13.47 -9.73
C ASP A 27 16.09 -12.61 -10.99
N SER A 28 16.48 -13.15 -12.15
CA SER A 28 16.33 -12.49 -13.44
C SER A 28 15.88 -13.48 -14.52
N GLY A 29 15.18 -12.99 -15.54
CA GLY A 29 14.74 -13.81 -16.67
C GLY A 29 13.52 -14.70 -16.40
N ILE A 30 12.84 -14.52 -15.26
CA ILE A 30 11.57 -15.19 -14.97
C ILE A 30 10.44 -14.30 -15.48
N SER A 31 9.67 -14.80 -16.43
CA SER A 31 8.47 -14.13 -16.94
C SER A 31 7.29 -14.26 -15.98
N ALA A 32 6.34 -13.34 -16.09
CA ALA A 32 5.02 -13.54 -15.49
C ALA A 32 4.24 -14.64 -16.25
N ASP A 33 3.44 -15.41 -15.51
CA ASP A 33 2.46 -16.34 -16.05
C ASP A 33 1.17 -15.61 -16.45
N GLU A 34 0.14 -16.37 -16.88
CA GLU A 34 -1.15 -15.82 -17.27
C GLU A 34 -1.90 -15.08 -16.16
N ASN A 35 -1.58 -15.37 -14.89
CA ASN A 35 -2.17 -14.76 -13.71
C ASN A 35 -1.33 -13.59 -13.16
N GLY A 36 -0.19 -13.28 -13.79
CA GLY A 36 0.70 -12.19 -13.40
C GLY A 36 1.71 -12.53 -12.31
N PHE A 37 1.82 -13.79 -11.90
CA PHE A 37 2.84 -14.25 -10.96
C PHE A 37 4.08 -14.76 -11.70
N PRO A 38 5.26 -14.83 -11.06
CA PRO A 38 6.44 -15.44 -11.67
C PRO A 38 6.18 -16.88 -12.11
N SER A 39 6.59 -17.24 -13.33
CA SER A 39 6.34 -18.55 -13.93
C SER A 39 7.21 -19.69 -13.38
N SER A 40 7.99 -19.44 -12.33
CA SER A 40 8.80 -20.46 -11.64
C SER A 40 9.12 -20.02 -10.22
N THR A 41 9.48 -21.01 -9.39
CA THR A 41 9.91 -20.79 -8.00
C THR A 41 10.98 -19.72 -7.87
N CYS A 42 10.77 -18.80 -6.93
CA CYS A 42 11.79 -17.82 -6.55
C CYS A 42 12.90 -18.48 -5.73
N SER A 43 14.15 -18.08 -5.96
CA SER A 43 15.30 -18.58 -5.19
C SER A 43 15.30 -18.10 -3.74
N THR A 44 14.70 -16.93 -3.49
CA THR A 44 14.60 -16.30 -2.16
C THR A 44 13.14 -16.03 -1.78
N HIS A 45 12.62 -14.84 -2.07
CA HIS A 45 11.27 -14.41 -1.75
C HIS A 45 10.49 -14.13 -3.03
N LEU A 46 9.21 -14.48 -2.99
CA LEU A 46 8.24 -13.84 -3.87
C LEU A 46 7.97 -12.42 -3.32
N GLN A 47 8.06 -11.42 -4.17
CA GLN A 47 7.92 -10.03 -3.78
C GLN A 47 6.85 -9.34 -4.62
N THR A 48 6.07 -8.48 -3.97
CA THR A 48 5.23 -7.48 -4.66
C THR A 48 5.63 -6.07 -4.25
N LEU A 49 5.56 -5.15 -5.20
CA LEU A 49 5.74 -3.71 -4.97
C LEU A 49 4.47 -2.95 -5.31
N LEU A 50 4.17 -1.94 -4.49
CA LEU A 50 3.11 -0.97 -4.72
C LEU A 50 3.71 0.42 -4.64
N TYR A 51 3.52 1.20 -5.70
CA TYR A 51 3.93 2.59 -5.76
C TYR A 51 2.70 3.47 -5.61
N PHE A 52 2.70 4.33 -4.58
CA PHE A 52 1.62 5.27 -4.37
C PHE A 52 1.78 6.51 -5.25
N PRO A 53 0.69 7.25 -5.49
CA PRO A 53 0.74 8.59 -6.06
C PRO A 53 1.73 9.49 -5.31
N GLN A 54 2.32 10.46 -6.01
CA GLN A 54 3.33 11.37 -5.48
C GLN A 54 3.11 12.84 -5.89
N CYS A 55 1.88 13.14 -6.32
CA CYS A 55 1.33 14.47 -6.46
C CYS A 55 0.06 14.59 -5.63
N VAL A 56 -0.18 15.75 -5.03
CA VAL A 56 -1.40 16.07 -4.28
C VAL A 56 -1.87 17.48 -4.59
N ASN A 57 -3.17 17.65 -4.83
CA ASN A 57 -3.81 18.96 -4.85
C ASN A 57 -4.29 19.26 -3.41
N GLU A 58 -3.75 20.30 -2.79
CA GLU A 58 -3.99 20.57 -1.35
C GLU A 58 -5.41 21.10 -1.08
N ASP A 59 -6.10 21.63 -2.09
CA ASP A 59 -7.46 22.16 -1.97
C ASP A 59 -8.52 21.05 -2.10
N THR A 60 -8.30 20.10 -3.00
CA THR A 60 -9.27 19.01 -3.32
C THR A 60 -8.88 17.67 -2.68
N LEU A 61 -7.63 17.54 -2.24
CA LEU A 61 -7.01 16.30 -1.76
C LEU A 61 -6.92 15.18 -2.81
N GLU A 62 -7.11 15.51 -4.08
CA GLU A 62 -6.89 14.60 -5.19
C GLU A 62 -5.39 14.29 -5.33
N THR A 63 -5.08 13.05 -5.68
CA THR A 63 -3.70 12.58 -5.84
C THR A 63 -3.46 12.02 -7.23
N ALA A 64 -2.26 12.22 -7.75
CA ALA A 64 -1.85 11.73 -9.06
C ALA A 64 -0.41 11.19 -9.05
N TYR A 65 -0.09 10.38 -10.05
CA TYR A 65 1.28 9.99 -10.33
C TYR A 65 1.99 11.10 -11.09
N LYS A 66 3.31 11.23 -10.92
CA LYS A 66 4.08 12.19 -11.73
C LYS A 66 4.15 11.74 -13.17
N SER A 67 3.95 12.68 -14.10
CA SER A 67 4.12 12.44 -15.53
C SER A 67 4.70 13.68 -16.20
N ARG A 68 5.61 13.48 -17.15
CA ARG A 68 6.13 14.58 -17.99
C ARG A 68 5.05 15.17 -18.91
N SER A 69 3.98 14.41 -19.17
CA SER A 69 2.86 14.84 -20.00
C SER A 69 2.10 16.05 -19.45
N TYR A 70 2.19 16.31 -18.14
CA TYR A 70 1.54 17.48 -17.53
C TYR A 70 2.18 18.81 -17.93
N GLY A 71 3.41 18.82 -18.43
CA GLY A 71 4.10 20.05 -18.88
C GLY A 71 4.45 21.04 -17.76
N THR A 72 4.29 20.65 -16.49
CA THR A 72 4.68 21.46 -15.32
C THR A 72 6.11 21.14 -14.88
N ASP A 73 6.78 22.10 -14.24
CA ASP A 73 8.16 21.93 -13.76
C ASP A 73 8.29 20.77 -12.76
N ASN A 74 7.29 20.59 -11.89
CA ASN A 74 7.26 19.52 -10.89
C ASN A 74 6.71 18.18 -11.42
N SER A 75 6.30 18.12 -12.70
CA SER A 75 5.70 16.96 -13.37
C SER A 75 4.43 16.43 -12.67
N CYS A 76 3.71 17.31 -12.00
CA CYS A 76 2.39 17.05 -11.42
C CYS A 76 1.30 17.79 -12.22
N PRO A 77 0.01 17.40 -12.11
CA PRO A 77 -1.08 18.19 -12.66
C PRO A 77 -1.01 19.66 -12.21
N GLU A 78 -1.56 20.57 -13.01
CA GLU A 78 -1.65 21.99 -12.64
C GLU A 78 -2.35 22.15 -11.27
N GLY A 79 -1.85 23.07 -10.44
CA GLY A 79 -2.33 23.28 -9.07
C GLY A 79 -1.89 22.20 -8.05
N SER A 80 -1.26 21.11 -8.48
CA SER A 80 -0.78 20.05 -7.58
C SER A 80 0.67 20.25 -7.12
N LYS A 81 0.97 19.82 -5.89
CA LYS A 81 2.32 19.78 -5.31
C LYS A 81 2.92 18.39 -5.42
N SER A 82 4.24 18.33 -5.46
CA SER A 82 4.98 17.08 -5.34
C SER A 82 5.09 16.68 -3.87
N MET A 83 5.00 15.38 -3.61
CA MET A 83 5.33 14.78 -2.31
C MET A 83 6.29 13.60 -2.50
N ALA A 84 6.86 13.09 -1.41
CA ALA A 84 7.66 11.87 -1.46
C ALA A 84 6.80 10.69 -1.92
N GLN A 85 7.33 9.88 -2.84
CA GLN A 85 6.62 8.68 -3.28
C GLN A 85 6.76 7.58 -2.24
N LEU A 86 5.63 7.11 -1.72
CA LEU A 86 5.63 5.92 -0.88
C LEU A 86 5.72 4.67 -1.76
N ARG A 87 6.61 3.77 -1.35
CA ARG A 87 6.75 2.44 -1.92
C ARG A 87 6.53 1.42 -0.82
N PHE A 88 5.52 0.57 -1.00
CA PHE A 88 5.27 -0.55 -0.11
C PHE A 88 5.76 -1.84 -0.75
N SER A 89 6.40 -2.69 0.05
CA SER A 89 6.96 -3.95 -0.41
C SER A 89 6.55 -5.06 0.53
N ILE A 90 6.03 -6.14 -0.02
CA ILE A 90 5.74 -7.36 0.73
C ILE A 90 6.63 -8.46 0.19
N ARG A 91 7.23 -9.25 1.09
CA ARG A 91 8.07 -10.40 0.75
C ARG A 91 7.48 -11.64 1.41
N TYR A 92 7.24 -12.66 0.61
CA TYR A 92 6.76 -13.96 1.04
C TYR A 92 7.88 -14.98 0.91
N ASP A 93 8.22 -15.63 2.02
CA ASP A 93 9.04 -16.84 1.98
C ASP A 93 8.12 -18.04 1.73
N LEU A 94 8.15 -18.56 0.51
CA LEU A 94 7.30 -19.66 0.09
C LEU A 94 8.02 -21.02 0.13
N ARG A 95 9.30 -21.06 0.49
CA ARG A 95 10.15 -22.26 0.33
C ARG A 95 9.71 -23.41 1.23
N ASP A 96 9.18 -23.12 2.41
CA ASP A 96 8.68 -24.14 3.33
C ASP A 96 7.28 -24.64 2.92
N VAL A 97 6.39 -23.73 2.52
CA VAL A 97 4.98 -24.05 2.18
C VAL A 97 4.83 -24.67 0.77
N LEU A 98 5.72 -24.32 -0.16
CA LEU A 98 5.80 -24.84 -1.53
C LEU A 98 7.16 -25.51 -1.77
N SER A 99 7.48 -26.49 -0.94
CA SER A 99 8.79 -27.16 -0.92
C SER A 99 9.16 -27.89 -2.22
N SER A 100 8.18 -28.27 -3.04
CA SER A 100 8.41 -28.86 -4.37
C SER A 100 8.65 -27.82 -5.45
N GLY A 101 8.47 -26.53 -5.13
CA GLY A 101 8.48 -25.44 -6.09
C GLY A 101 7.35 -25.52 -7.12
N TRP A 102 7.44 -24.67 -8.13
CA TRP A 102 6.61 -24.67 -9.33
C TRP A 102 7.42 -24.29 -10.58
N SER A 103 6.87 -24.65 -11.74
CA SER A 103 7.28 -24.23 -13.08
C SER A 103 6.02 -24.15 -13.96
N GLY A 104 5.88 -23.08 -14.73
CA GLY A 104 4.64 -22.73 -15.42
C GLY A 104 3.74 -21.87 -14.55
N THR A 105 2.43 -22.12 -14.57
CA THR A 105 1.45 -21.36 -13.78
C THR A 105 1.72 -21.50 -12.28
N ALA A 106 1.82 -20.37 -11.59
CA ALA A 106 2.06 -20.32 -10.17
C ALA A 106 0.87 -20.92 -9.39
N PRO A 107 1.12 -21.75 -8.36
CA PRO A 107 0.07 -22.32 -7.52
C PRO A 107 -0.38 -21.31 -6.43
N LEU A 108 -0.56 -20.05 -6.82
CA LEU A 108 -0.81 -18.93 -5.93
C LEU A 108 -2.08 -18.20 -6.36
N GLN A 109 -2.81 -17.71 -5.37
CA GLN A 109 -4.00 -16.90 -5.59
C GLN A 109 -4.14 -15.87 -4.47
N LEU A 110 -4.46 -14.64 -4.83
CA LEU A 110 -4.82 -13.60 -3.87
C LEU A 110 -6.29 -13.74 -3.49
N ALA A 111 -6.66 -13.25 -2.31
CA ALA A 111 -8.07 -13.23 -1.90
C ALA A 111 -8.97 -12.47 -2.90
N CYS A 112 -8.42 -11.50 -3.63
CA CYS A 112 -9.13 -10.74 -4.66
C CYS A 112 -9.09 -11.39 -6.07
N GLY A 113 -8.35 -12.49 -6.26
CA GLY A 113 -8.19 -13.14 -7.57
C GLY A 113 -6.72 -13.33 -7.96
N ASN A 114 -6.37 -12.90 -9.17
CA ASN A 114 -5.03 -13.04 -9.74
C ASN A 114 -4.07 -11.92 -9.25
N ALA A 115 -2.83 -11.90 -9.73
CA ALA A 115 -1.80 -10.98 -9.22
C ALA A 115 -2.17 -9.49 -9.41
N TRP A 116 -2.90 -9.17 -10.48
CA TRP A 116 -3.23 -7.81 -10.91
C TRP A 116 -4.14 -7.07 -9.92
N CYS A 117 -4.94 -7.81 -9.14
CA CYS A 117 -5.86 -7.23 -8.16
C CYS A 117 -5.16 -6.68 -6.89
N SER A 118 -3.83 -6.78 -6.82
CA SER A 118 -3.07 -6.22 -5.71
C SER A 118 -3.28 -4.71 -5.62
N HIS A 119 -3.65 -4.26 -4.44
CA HIS A 119 -3.85 -2.85 -4.13
C HIS A 119 -3.35 -2.54 -2.74
N GLY A 120 -3.17 -1.26 -2.47
CA GLY A 120 -2.87 -0.77 -1.14
C GLY A 120 -3.59 0.54 -0.90
N ASP A 121 -4.18 0.65 0.27
CA ASP A 121 -4.68 1.90 0.81
C ASP A 121 -3.68 2.42 1.84
N PHE A 122 -3.22 3.64 1.63
CA PHE A 122 -2.32 4.30 2.57
C PHE A 122 -2.90 5.63 3.04
N ILE A 123 -2.90 5.81 4.36
CA ILE A 123 -3.27 7.05 5.03
C ILE A 123 -2.00 7.63 5.64
N ASN A 124 -1.56 8.79 5.12
CA ASN A 124 -0.50 9.56 5.75
C ASN A 124 -1.08 10.32 6.94
N GLY A 125 -0.67 9.94 8.16
CA GLY A 125 -0.93 10.69 9.38
C GLY A 125 0.40 10.98 10.07
N TRP A 126 0.82 12.25 10.03
CA TRP A 126 2.05 12.71 10.67
C TRP A 126 1.69 13.83 11.63
N THR A 127 2.43 13.96 12.74
CA THR A 127 2.41 15.23 13.48
C THR A 127 3.03 16.32 12.60
N GLU A 128 2.71 17.58 12.89
CA GLU A 128 3.23 18.70 12.11
C GLU A 128 4.78 18.74 12.14
N GLU A 129 5.37 18.46 13.30
CA GLU A 129 6.82 18.41 13.49
C GLU A 129 7.46 17.28 12.67
N ALA A 130 6.80 16.12 12.62
CA ALA A 130 7.26 15.00 11.79
C ALA A 130 7.22 15.35 10.30
N ALA A 131 6.14 16.01 9.85
CA ALA A 131 6.01 16.45 8.46
C ALA A 131 7.10 17.47 8.08
N GLN A 132 7.38 18.46 8.94
CA GLN A 132 8.42 19.46 8.71
C GLN A 132 9.82 18.81 8.65
N ASN A 133 10.12 17.87 9.55
CA ASN A 133 11.41 17.17 9.55
C ASN A 133 11.60 16.25 8.33
N MET A 134 10.53 15.62 7.83
CA MET A 134 10.60 14.86 6.58
C MET A 134 10.99 15.75 5.39
N VAL A 135 10.49 16.99 5.33
CA VAL A 135 10.92 17.96 4.30
C VAL A 135 12.40 18.29 4.46
N ALA A 136 12.87 18.53 5.68
CA ALA A 136 14.29 18.78 5.95
C ALA A 136 15.18 17.60 5.52
N ALA A 137 14.74 16.35 5.74
CA ALA A 137 15.44 15.14 5.31
C ALA A 137 15.63 15.03 3.78
N THR A 138 14.84 15.76 2.98
CA THR A 138 15.03 15.80 1.52
C THR A 138 16.23 16.64 1.08
N SER A 139 16.79 17.48 1.96
CA SER A 139 17.97 18.30 1.66
C SER A 139 19.26 17.47 1.52
N ASP A 140 19.34 16.32 2.22
CA ASP A 140 20.42 15.34 2.07
C ASP A 140 19.94 13.92 2.38
N LYS A 141 19.91 13.08 1.34
CA LYS A 141 19.52 11.65 1.40
C LYS A 141 20.37 10.78 2.32
N ARG A 142 21.52 11.27 2.79
CA ARG A 142 22.45 10.52 3.66
C ARG A 142 22.37 10.95 5.12
N THR A 143 21.61 11.98 5.42
CA THR A 143 21.54 12.54 6.77
C THR A 143 20.24 12.12 7.43
N TYR A 144 20.37 11.53 8.61
CA TYR A 144 19.23 11.18 9.45
C TYR A 144 18.59 12.46 10.01
N ALA A 145 17.27 12.54 9.95
CA ALA A 145 16.48 13.61 10.58
C ALA A 145 15.59 12.99 11.65
N SER A 146 15.85 13.30 12.91
CA SER A 146 15.02 12.84 14.02
C SER A 146 13.66 13.52 14.03
N VAL A 147 12.64 12.81 14.51
CA VAL A 147 11.31 13.36 14.74
C VAL A 147 11.11 13.51 16.25
N ASN A 148 11.15 14.74 16.73
CA ASN A 148 10.85 15.08 18.12
C ASN A 148 9.60 15.97 18.14
N GLY A 149 8.66 15.68 19.03
CA GLY A 149 7.42 16.44 19.11
C GLY A 149 6.64 16.18 20.40
N ALA A 150 5.44 16.77 20.49
CA ALA A 150 4.61 16.67 21.68
C ALA A 150 4.16 15.24 22.03
N LEU A 151 4.23 14.30 21.06
CA LEU A 151 3.82 12.90 21.23
C LEU A 151 5.00 11.95 21.51
N GLY A 152 6.23 12.47 21.61
CA GLY A 152 7.42 11.68 21.89
C GLY A 152 8.66 12.18 21.14
N ASN A 153 9.83 11.74 21.60
CA ASN A 153 11.11 12.03 21.00
C ASN A 153 11.67 10.82 20.24
N ASP A 154 12.67 11.08 19.41
CA ASP A 154 13.39 10.02 18.73
C ASP A 154 14.02 9.03 19.73
N GLY A 155 13.82 7.74 19.46
CA GLY A 155 14.24 6.65 20.35
C GLY A 155 13.35 6.45 21.59
N GLU A 156 12.33 7.28 21.80
CA GLU A 156 11.38 7.11 22.90
C GLU A 156 10.41 5.95 22.59
N GLN A 157 10.26 5.03 23.54
CA GLN A 157 9.33 3.91 23.40
C GLN A 157 7.90 4.39 23.65
N PRO A 158 6.90 3.89 22.90
CA PRO A 158 5.51 4.13 23.21
C PRO A 158 5.22 3.74 24.66
N ASN A 159 4.56 4.64 25.40
CA ASN A 159 4.11 4.39 26.76
C ASN A 159 2.70 3.76 26.82
N CYS A 160 2.10 3.51 25.67
CA CYS A 160 0.79 2.88 25.54
C CYS A 160 0.93 1.40 25.16
N GLU A 161 0.04 0.58 25.71
CA GLU A 161 -0.12 -0.81 25.29
C GLU A 161 -1.07 -0.85 24.08
N ALA A 162 -0.52 -1.18 22.90
CA ALA A 162 -1.32 -1.32 21.70
C ALA A 162 -2.22 -2.56 21.83
N THR A 163 -3.54 -2.37 21.83
CA THR A 163 -4.52 -3.44 21.82
C THR A 163 -5.26 -3.42 20.48
N ASP A 164 -5.45 -4.59 19.87
CA ASP A 164 -6.37 -4.70 18.74
C ASP A 164 -7.75 -4.21 19.18
N ALA A 165 -8.37 -3.34 18.37
CA ALA A 165 -9.70 -2.85 18.66
C ALA A 165 -10.76 -3.95 18.48
N ASP A 166 -10.41 -5.04 17.78
CA ASP A 166 -11.32 -6.13 17.45
C ASP A 166 -10.65 -7.53 17.45
N PRO A 167 -10.06 -7.98 18.58
CA PRO A 167 -9.20 -9.16 18.63
C PRO A 167 -9.93 -10.48 18.35
N ASP A 168 -11.25 -10.51 18.55
CA ASP A 168 -12.06 -11.73 18.51
C ASP A 168 -12.72 -12.01 17.15
N HIS A 169 -12.56 -11.12 16.17
CA HIS A 169 -13.25 -11.20 14.88
C HIS A 169 -12.33 -11.34 13.66
N GLY A 170 -11.04 -11.63 13.88
CA GLY A 170 -10.10 -12.09 12.86
C GLY A 170 -10.07 -13.63 12.74
N THR A 171 -9.69 -14.16 11.57
CA THR A 171 -9.46 -15.60 11.37
C THR A 171 -8.21 -15.84 10.53
N SER A 172 -7.47 -16.91 10.86
CA SER A 172 -6.37 -17.45 10.05
C SER A 172 -6.80 -18.66 9.21
N ASP A 173 -8.05 -19.12 9.34
CA ASP A 173 -8.59 -20.23 8.57
C ASP A 173 -9.13 -19.73 7.21
N TYR A 174 -8.68 -20.36 6.13
CA TYR A 174 -9.07 -19.97 4.77
C TYR A 174 -10.57 -20.13 4.53
N ALA A 175 -11.18 -21.23 4.97
CA ALA A 175 -12.59 -21.49 4.73
C ALA A 175 -13.47 -20.51 5.51
N GLU A 176 -13.10 -20.20 6.75
CA GLU A 176 -13.75 -19.18 7.58
C GLU A 176 -13.62 -17.78 6.97
N SER A 177 -12.43 -17.41 6.48
CA SER A 177 -12.19 -16.14 5.79
C SER A 177 -13.08 -15.99 4.54
N VAL A 178 -13.16 -17.03 3.71
CA VAL A 178 -14.05 -17.05 2.53
C VAL A 178 -15.52 -16.93 2.94
N ALA A 179 -15.94 -17.64 4.00
CA ALA A 179 -17.29 -17.54 4.53
C ALA A 179 -17.61 -16.13 5.08
N ALA A 180 -16.63 -15.45 5.69
CA ALA A 180 -16.78 -14.08 6.16
C ALA A 180 -16.89 -13.06 5.01
N MET A 181 -16.11 -13.23 3.94
CA MET A 181 -16.15 -12.36 2.75
C MET A 181 -17.49 -12.46 2.00
N SER A 182 -18.04 -13.67 1.86
CA SER A 182 -19.34 -13.88 1.19
C SER A 182 -20.53 -13.19 1.88
N LYS A 183 -20.38 -12.78 3.15
CA LYS A 183 -21.40 -12.08 3.93
C LYS A 183 -21.31 -10.55 3.82
N ARG A 184 -20.22 -10.00 3.25
CA ARG A 184 -20.00 -8.54 3.15
C ARG A 184 -20.29 -8.04 1.73
N SER A 185 -21.55 -7.79 1.41
CA SER A 185 -21.88 -6.81 0.36
C SER A 185 -21.72 -5.41 0.95
N VAL A 186 -20.54 -4.82 0.82
CA VAL A 186 -20.33 -3.40 1.11
C VAL A 186 -20.37 -2.67 -0.23
N ASP A 187 -21.43 -1.90 -0.48
CA ASP A 187 -21.50 -1.03 -1.65
C ASP A 187 -20.26 -0.12 -1.66
N ALA A 188 -19.58 -0.05 -2.81
CA ALA A 188 -18.39 0.77 -3.05
C ALA A 188 -18.63 2.30 -2.92
N MET A 189 -19.79 2.72 -2.41
CA MET A 189 -20.11 4.12 -2.16
C MET A 189 -19.74 4.53 -0.73
N GLY A 190 -18.54 5.12 -0.63
CA GLY A 190 -18.29 6.17 0.36
C GLY A 190 -17.71 5.68 1.67
N TRP A 191 -16.38 5.70 1.73
CA TRP A 191 -15.63 5.95 2.94
C TRP A 191 -16.03 7.34 3.50
N ARG A 192 -17.21 7.44 4.12
CA ARG A 192 -17.57 8.57 4.97
C ARG A 192 -16.99 8.26 6.33
N SER A 193 -15.91 8.97 6.67
CA SER A 193 -15.36 9.00 8.02
C SER A 193 -16.50 9.20 9.00
N ARG A 194 -16.74 8.22 9.88
CA ARG A 194 -17.51 8.46 11.11
C ARG A 194 -16.61 9.25 12.06
N SER A 195 -16.37 10.51 11.71
CA SER A 195 -15.87 11.49 12.66
C SER A 195 -16.88 11.56 13.81
N ARG A 196 -16.39 11.26 15.00
CA ARG A 196 -17.17 11.17 16.24
C ARG A 196 -17.99 12.45 16.41
N LEU A 197 -19.29 12.25 16.64
CA LEU A 197 -20.24 13.27 17.06
C LEU A 197 -19.63 14.16 18.14
N ARG A 198 -19.45 15.45 17.83
CA ARG A 198 -19.39 16.49 18.86
C ARG A 198 -20.71 16.43 19.64
N SER A 199 -20.62 16.06 20.91
CA SER A 199 -21.70 16.26 21.87
C SER A 199 -21.97 17.77 21.98
N VAL A 200 -23.05 18.22 21.34
CA VAL A 200 -23.69 19.49 21.66
C VAL A 200 -24.45 19.24 22.97
N LYS A 201 -23.87 19.63 24.10
CA LYS A 201 -24.63 19.81 25.33
C LYS A 201 -25.57 20.99 25.12
N ARG A 202 -26.86 20.70 24.97
CA ARG A 202 -27.93 21.63 25.28
C ARG A 202 -28.03 21.78 26.80
N SER A 203 -27.81 22.98 27.31
CA SER A 203 -28.47 23.60 28.47
C SER A 203 -28.11 25.08 28.45
#